data_AF-A0A2Z5Y4P2-F1
#
_entry.id   AF-A0A2Z5Y4P2-F1
#
_cell.length_a   1.000
_cell.length_b   1.000
_cell.length_c   1.000
_cell.angle_alpha   90.00
_cell.angle_beta   90.00
_cell.angle_gamma   90.00
#
_symmetry.space_group_name_H-M   'P 1'
#
loop_
_entity.id
_entity.type
_entity.pdbx_description
1 polymer ?
#
loop_
_entity_poly.entity_id
_entity_poly.type
_entity_poly.pdbx_seq_one_letter_code
_entity_poly.pdbx_strand_id
1 'polypeptide(L)'
;MLDDIQQKRSTLSRGAHIQVNSSINKDEIIKEKNNDKSIDTRSLPQNIRVDNGSRNTVNALGVLGYGDSQRETLKILLDNFISNLSDDEQKKIHELNEIYDKKDLKNYLSKKK
;
A
#
# COMPACT_ATOMS: atom_id res chain seq x y z
N MET A 1 -8.12 -5.89 -82.76
CA MET A 1 -8.07 -7.20 -82.07
C MET A 1 -6.83 -7.14 -81.18
N LEU A 2 -6.87 -7.03 -79.86
CA LEU A 2 -7.87 -7.36 -78.83
C LEU A 2 -7.81 -6.29 -77.71
N ASP A 3 -8.94 -6.07 -77.04
CA ASP A 3 -9.08 -5.35 -75.78
C ASP A 3 -8.42 -6.11 -74.62
N ASP A 4 -7.71 -5.43 -73.72
CA ASP A 4 -7.38 -5.93 -72.39
C ASP A 4 -8.07 -5.07 -71.32
N ILE A 5 -9.10 -5.67 -70.74
CA ILE A 5 -9.96 -5.12 -69.69
C ILE A 5 -9.20 -5.16 -68.37
N GLN A 6 -8.76 -4.00 -67.87
CA GLN A 6 -8.21 -3.87 -66.52
C GLN A 6 -9.32 -4.07 -65.47
N GLN A 7 -9.38 -5.26 -64.88
CA GLN A 7 -10.28 -5.57 -63.77
C GLN A 7 -9.88 -4.82 -62.49
N LYS A 8 -10.68 -3.82 -62.11
CA LYS A 8 -10.57 -3.05 -60.86
C LYS A 8 -10.97 -3.95 -59.67
N ARG A 9 -10.03 -4.29 -58.79
CA ARG A 9 -10.30 -5.09 -57.58
C ARG A 9 -11.12 -4.26 -56.57
N SER A 10 -12.29 -4.79 -56.21
CA SER A 10 -13.21 -4.21 -55.22
C SER A 10 -12.67 -4.41 -53.80
N THR A 11 -12.28 -3.33 -53.11
CA THR A 11 -12.01 -3.39 -51.67
C THR A 11 -13.33 -3.37 -50.91
N LEU A 12 -13.55 -4.36 -50.05
CA LEU A 12 -14.75 -4.48 -49.21
C LEU A 12 -15.00 -3.18 -48.42
N SER A 13 -16.24 -2.71 -48.44
CA SER A 13 -16.69 -1.55 -47.67
C SER A 13 -16.52 -1.83 -46.18
N ARG A 14 -15.53 -1.20 -45.56
CA ARG A 14 -15.39 -1.21 -44.11
C ARG A 14 -16.60 -0.46 -43.53
N GLY A 15 -17.24 -1.04 -42.51
CA GLY A 15 -18.46 -0.52 -41.90
C GLY A 15 -18.32 0.90 -41.34
N ALA A 16 -19.40 1.42 -40.74
CA ALA A 16 -19.48 2.79 -40.24
C ALA A 16 -18.23 3.21 -39.44
N HIS A 17 -17.66 4.36 -39.82
CA HIS A 17 -16.47 4.91 -39.19
C HIS A 17 -16.82 5.42 -37.79
N ILE A 18 -16.40 4.67 -36.76
CA ILE A 18 -16.65 5.04 -35.36
C ILE A 18 -15.66 6.14 -34.97
N GLN A 19 -16.15 7.36 -34.81
CA GLN A 19 -15.40 8.46 -34.20
C GLN A 19 -15.56 8.38 -32.69
N VAL A 20 -14.43 8.21 -31.98
CA VAL A 20 -14.41 8.16 -30.51
C VAL A 20 -14.25 9.58 -29.99
N ASN A 21 -15.33 10.17 -29.45
CA ASN A 21 -15.38 11.57 -29.00
C ASN A 21 -14.93 11.79 -27.54
N SER A 22 -14.34 10.79 -26.88
CA SER A 22 -13.87 10.93 -25.49
C SER A 22 -12.38 10.64 -25.37
N SER A 23 -11.57 11.65 -25.65
CA SER A 23 -10.16 11.69 -25.28
C SER A 23 -10.04 12.22 -23.85
N ILE A 24 -9.86 11.30 -22.89
CA ILE A 24 -9.50 11.67 -21.51
C ILE A 24 -8.04 12.15 -21.54
N ASN A 25 -7.81 13.41 -21.15
CA ASN A 25 -6.46 13.97 -21.10
C ASN A 25 -5.67 13.26 -19.99
N LYS A 26 -4.49 12.72 -20.35
CA LYS A 26 -3.59 12.07 -19.37
C LYS A 26 -3.24 12.99 -18.19
N ASP A 27 -3.25 14.31 -18.42
CA ASP A 27 -2.95 15.32 -17.41
C ASP A 27 -4.03 15.47 -16.32
N GLU A 28 -5.29 15.14 -16.61
CA GLU A 28 -6.37 15.09 -15.60
C GLU A 28 -6.22 13.85 -14.70
N ILE A 29 -5.86 12.70 -15.29
CA ILE A 29 -5.58 11.45 -14.55
C ILE A 29 -4.38 11.64 -13.60
N ILE A 30 -3.40 12.46 -13.97
CA ILE A 30 -2.21 12.72 -13.14
C ILE A 30 -2.54 13.64 -11.96
N LYS A 31 -3.48 14.58 -12.11
CA LYS A 31 -3.89 15.48 -11.02
C LYS A 31 -4.70 14.75 -9.95
N GLU A 32 -5.56 13.80 -10.32
CA GLU A 32 -6.30 12.99 -9.34
C GLU A 32 -5.37 12.06 -8.53
N LYS A 33 -4.30 11.54 -9.13
CA LYS A 33 -3.34 10.65 -8.45
C LYS A 33 -2.41 11.34 -7.44
N ASN A 34 -2.33 12.67 -7.47
CA ASN A 34 -1.40 13.42 -6.62
C ASN A 34 -2.02 13.94 -5.32
N ASN A 35 -3.36 13.93 -5.18
CA ASN A 35 -4.02 14.41 -3.97
C ASN A 35 -4.23 13.34 -2.88
N ASP A 36 -4.31 12.06 -3.25
CA ASP A 36 -4.59 10.99 -2.28
C ASP A 36 -3.52 9.88 -2.27
N LYS A 37 -2.25 10.26 -2.11
CA LYS A 37 -1.32 9.32 -1.49
C LYS A 37 -1.62 9.32 0.01
N SER A 38 -2.57 8.50 0.43
CA SER A 38 -2.77 8.17 1.83
C SER A 38 -1.43 7.71 2.40
N ILE A 39 -0.77 8.56 3.19
CA ILE A 39 0.54 8.25 3.77
C ILE A 39 0.28 7.21 4.85
N ASP A 40 0.64 5.96 4.57
CA ASP A 40 0.61 4.91 5.58
C ASP A 40 1.82 5.07 6.52
N THR A 41 1.59 5.69 7.67
CA THR A 41 2.63 5.91 8.67
C THR A 41 3.02 4.64 9.42
N ARG A 42 2.22 3.56 9.33
CA ARG A 42 2.49 2.29 10.03
C ARG A 42 3.71 1.56 9.48
N SER A 43 4.05 1.80 8.22
CA SER A 43 5.20 1.16 7.55
C SER A 43 6.52 1.93 7.77
N LEU A 44 6.50 3.05 8.50
CA LEU A 44 7.70 3.85 8.70
C LEU A 44 8.67 3.13 9.67
N PRO A 45 9.98 3.05 9.33
CA PRO A 45 10.96 2.43 10.22
C PRO A 45 11.12 3.28 11.49
N GLN A 46 10.96 2.63 12.64
CA GLN A 46 11.17 3.24 13.95
C GLN A 46 12.16 2.42 14.76
N ASN A 47 13.06 3.12 15.45
CA ASN A 47 14.03 2.51 16.35
C ASN A 47 13.51 2.62 17.79
N ILE A 48 13.33 1.48 18.45
CA ILE A 48 12.97 1.42 19.87
C ILE A 48 14.24 1.16 20.68
N ARG A 49 14.52 2.02 21.67
CA ARG A 49 15.64 1.81 22.61
C ARG A 49 15.14 0.92 23.75
N VAL A 50 15.81 -0.21 23.94
CA VAL A 50 15.51 -1.18 25.00
C VAL A 50 16.75 -1.44 25.86
N ASP A 51 16.54 -1.97 27.05
CA ASP A 51 17.62 -2.43 27.92
C ASP A 51 18.28 -3.71 27.38
N ASN A 52 19.48 -4.00 27.89
CA ASN A 52 20.26 -5.16 27.44
C ASN A 52 19.55 -6.49 27.74
N GLY A 53 18.79 -6.58 28.84
CA GLY A 53 18.06 -7.77 29.22
C GLY A 53 16.97 -8.10 28.19
N SER A 54 16.09 -7.14 27.93
CA SER A 54 15.03 -7.30 26.91
C SER A 54 15.60 -7.62 25.53
N ARG A 55 16.71 -6.97 25.12
CA ARG A 55 17.38 -7.29 23.86
C ARG A 55 17.86 -8.74 23.81
N ASN A 56 18.47 -9.23 24.87
CA ASN A 56 18.96 -10.61 24.95
C ASN A 56 17.81 -11.61 24.92
N THR A 57 16.70 -11.31 25.60
CA THR A 57 15.49 -12.15 25.57
C THR A 57 14.91 -12.25 24.16
N VAL A 58 14.77 -11.13 23.45
CA VAL A 58 14.28 -11.13 22.07
C VAL A 58 15.21 -11.93 21.16
N ASN A 59 16.53 -11.80 21.33
CA ASN A 59 17.51 -12.61 20.58
C ASN A 59 17.39 -14.09 20.89
N ALA A 60 17.24 -14.47 22.16
CA ALA A 60 17.08 -15.86 22.57
C ALA A 60 15.79 -16.46 21.99
N LEU A 61 14.69 -15.70 21.98
CA LEU A 61 13.43 -16.12 21.37
C LEU A 61 13.56 -16.31 19.85
N GLY A 62 14.33 -15.45 19.17
CA GLY A 62 14.67 -15.64 17.75
C GLY A 62 15.47 -16.93 17.52
N VAL A 63 16.48 -17.21 18.37
CA VAL A 63 17.29 -18.44 18.28
C VAL A 63 16.45 -19.70 18.51
N LEU A 64 15.43 -19.62 19.38
CA LEU A 64 14.49 -20.72 19.63
C LEU A 64 13.50 -20.96 18.48
N GLY A 65 13.50 -20.11 17.45
CA GLY A 65 12.64 -20.28 16.28
C GLY A 65 11.25 -19.65 16.40
N TYR A 66 11.02 -18.76 17.39
CA TYR A 66 9.74 -18.05 17.52
C TYR A 66 9.58 -16.88 16.52
N GLY A 67 10.57 -16.64 15.65
CA GLY A 67 10.45 -15.69 14.53
C GLY A 67 11.78 -15.53 13.79
N ASP A 68 11.71 -15.23 12.49
CA ASP A 68 12.89 -15.10 11.62
C ASP A 68 13.61 -13.75 11.82
N SER A 69 12.92 -12.77 12.41
CA SER A 69 13.47 -11.46 12.73
C SER A 69 13.00 -10.98 14.10
N GLN A 70 13.82 -10.15 14.76
CA GLN A 70 13.45 -9.52 16.04
C GLN A 70 12.09 -8.81 15.98
N ARG A 71 11.80 -8.15 14.84
CA ARG A 71 10.51 -7.48 14.60
C ARG A 71 9.35 -8.46 14.61
N GLU A 72 9.51 -9.60 13.96
CA GLU A 72 8.48 -10.64 13.89
C GLU A 72 8.27 -11.31 15.23
N THR A 73 9.34 -11.66 15.94
CA THR A 73 9.26 -12.21 17.30
C THR A 73 8.52 -11.25 18.23
N LEU A 74 8.82 -9.95 18.17
CA LEU A 74 8.11 -8.93 18.94
C LEU A 74 6.64 -8.82 18.54
N LYS A 75 6.34 -8.86 17.24
CA LYS A 75 4.95 -8.80 16.75
C LYS A 75 4.15 -9.99 17.29
N ILE A 76 4.67 -11.21 17.19
CA ILE A 76 4.01 -12.42 17.69
C ILE A 76 3.80 -12.32 19.20
N LEU A 77 4.78 -11.83 19.96
CA LEU A 77 4.64 -11.66 21.40
C LEU A 77 3.55 -10.65 21.76
N LEU A 78 3.51 -9.51 21.06
CA LEU A 78 2.49 -8.48 21.26
C LEU A 78 1.10 -8.96 20.86
N ASP A 79 0.97 -9.65 19.73
CA ASP A 79 -0.30 -10.20 19.25
C ASP A 79 -0.83 -11.26 20.23
N ASN A 80 0.04 -12.12 20.77
CA ASN A 80 -0.33 -13.08 21.82
C ASN A 80 -0.73 -12.39 23.12
N PHE A 81 -0.01 -11.32 23.51
CA PHE A 81 -0.39 -10.55 24.69
C PHE A 81 -1.78 -9.95 24.49
N ILE A 82 -2.01 -9.22 23.39
CA ILE A 82 -3.28 -8.58 23.04
C ILE A 82 -4.43 -9.58 23.01
N SER A 83 -4.21 -10.75 22.42
CA SER A 83 -5.23 -11.80 22.31
C SER A 83 -5.67 -12.36 23.67
N ASN A 84 -4.83 -12.25 24.70
CA ASN A 84 -5.13 -12.69 26.06
C ASN A 84 -5.79 -11.60 26.93
N LEU A 85 -5.91 -10.35 26.46
CA LEU A 85 -6.64 -9.30 27.19
C LEU A 85 -8.15 -9.46 27.03
N SER A 86 -8.90 -8.82 27.94
CA SER A 86 -10.35 -8.69 27.84
C SER A 86 -10.77 -7.90 26.59
N ASP A 87 -11.95 -8.20 26.03
CA ASP A 87 -12.52 -7.52 24.87
C ASP A 87 -12.55 -5.98 25.04
N ASP A 88 -12.82 -5.50 26.26
CA ASP A 88 -12.84 -4.07 26.57
C ASP A 88 -11.44 -3.43 26.49
N GLU A 89 -10.40 -4.17 26.87
CA GLU A 89 -9.03 -3.71 26.81
C GLU A 89 -8.49 -3.77 25.37
N GLN A 90 -8.86 -4.80 24.61
CA GLN A 90 -8.54 -4.89 23.19
C GLN A 90 -9.13 -3.70 22.41
N LYS A 91 -10.39 -3.33 22.68
CA LYS A 91 -11.01 -2.14 22.08
C LYS A 91 -10.27 -0.86 22.43
N LYS A 92 -9.90 -0.67 23.70
CA LYS A 92 -9.11 0.50 24.13
C LYS A 92 -7.75 0.56 23.43
N ILE A 93 -7.07 -0.57 23.27
CA ILE A 93 -5.79 -0.64 22.55
C ILE A 93 -5.98 -0.22 21.08
N HIS A 94 -7.04 -0.70 20.42
CA HIS A 94 -7.36 -0.32 19.06
C HIS A 94 -7.60 1.19 18.92
N GLU A 95 -8.42 1.77 19.80
CA GLU A 95 -8.68 3.21 19.83
C GLU A 95 -7.39 4.04 20.04
N LEU A 96 -6.54 3.61 20.97
CA LEU A 96 -5.25 4.26 21.23
C LEU A 96 -4.32 4.20 20.01
N ASN A 97 -4.25 3.05 19.34
CA ASN A 97 -3.45 2.90 18.12
C ASN A 97 -3.91 3.85 17.02
N GLU A 98 -5.21 4.01 16.80
CA GLU A 98 -5.72 4.99 15.82
C GLU A 98 -5.33 6.43 16.17
N ILE A 99 -5.34 6.77 17.46
CA ILE A 99 -4.94 8.11 17.92
C ILE A 99 -3.45 8.33 17.66
N TYR A 100 -2.60 7.34 17.91
CA TYR A 100 -1.17 7.42 17.64
C TYR A 100 -0.88 7.52 16.14
N ASP A 101 -1.55 6.74 15.30
CA ASP A 101 -1.42 6.83 13.84
C ASP A 101 -1.74 8.25 13.33
N LYS A 102 -2.84 8.85 13.81
CA LYS A 102 -3.23 10.22 13.46
C LYS A 102 -2.18 11.25 13.90
N LYS A 103 -1.57 11.05 15.07
CA LYS A 103 -0.49 11.92 15.57
C LYS A 103 0.78 11.77 14.73
N ASP A 104 1.14 10.56 14.35
CA ASP A 104 2.32 10.30 13.53
C ASP A 104 2.18 10.87 12.13
N LEU A 105 0.98 10.76 11.53
CA LEU A 105 0.67 11.41 10.26
C LEU A 105 0.83 12.93 10.34
N LYS A 106 0.31 13.54 11.41
CA LYS A 106 0.48 14.98 11.66
C LYS A 106 1.95 15.37 11.78
N ASN A 107 2.73 14.61 12.56
CA ASN A 107 4.16 14.86 12.78
C ASN A 107 4.99 14.69 11.49
N TYR A 108 4.66 13.69 10.68
CA TYR A 108 5.30 13.45 9.39
C TYR A 108 5.03 14.60 8.42
N LEU A 109 3.78 15.05 8.32
CA LEU A 109 3.38 16.17 7.47
C LEU A 109 4.01 17.49 7.92
N SER A 110 4.14 17.73 9.23
CA SER A 110 4.77 18.96 9.74
C SER A 110 6.28 19.02 9.49
N LYS A 111 6.98 17.88 9.46
CA LYS A 111 8.42 17.83 9.15
C LYS A 111 8.75 18.03 7.67
N LYS A 112 7.75 17.90 6.78
CA LYS A 112 7.93 18.04 5.33
C LYS A 112 7.72 19.48 4.83
N LYS A 113 7.14 20.36 5.67
CA LYS A 113 7.04 21.81 5.41
C LYS A 113 8.32 22.50 5.84
#